data_AF-A0A1S2N3X4-F1
#
_entry.id   AF-A0A1S2N3X4-F1
#
_cell.length_a   1.000
_cell.length_b   1.000
_cell.length_c   1.000
_cell.angle_alpha   90.00
_cell.angle_beta   90.00
_cell.angle_gamma   90.00
#
_symmetry.space_group_name_H-M   'P 1'
#
loop_
_entity.id
_entity.type
_entity.pdbx_description
1 polymer ?
#
loop_
_entity_poly.entity_id
_entity_poly.type
_entity_poly.pdbx_seq_one_letter_code
_entity_poly.pdbx_strand_id
1 'polypeptide(L)'
;MSIELDYAPVGIVDDRDTLLTTLHDGDIAATLRAIDTGPLTGGRWVIDGQTQPGLFRIAYDPALDMSARLIVANAALLEEGRSTSVTVHYYDHNQLDARGNPLPGLGIAETLVYAVEAGRTQDLAGFGAEYAAGANGAASDPAMTTLADGRLVAVWQAGSAGLTVRIGDAVSGIGGAAREPAVAALADGGFVLAYGVDGGIAYRIVGADGGIGEAHRLDTGAHADAAMPDLACLQDGSFALAWREGGQVAVRQFEPDGTPRGAVETFGALGTAYSPQVVAHGDGYAVSWGEIGDGNVYLARAGAAPVAVNGDGMAASAGTGAPLPGMTALADGGFVVAWDSYANNPFGFASSDIFFQRYDAAGQPAGGITQVNTDFSIGGRFDAQVTALADGGFVVAWQAGDFDGNGIVGRRFDARGEALDAREFAINELRQGDQAGPALGALADGGFAAAWVDAQADGAGRIETRIEMRVLAGAVPEAQEQPQALRLDIDGAAGQAYRLYAAAFDRTPDPAGLGYWIAAMDRGVSLQAVAAGFTGSQEFTDLYGAHTSDAQFVDLLYQNTLHRAPDAAGRQFWVDAMQAHHAPREELLAQFSESPENQAQVIGSIQDGIAFTPWGG
;
A
#
# COMPACT_ATOMS: atom_id res chain seq x y z
N MET A 1 33.06 33.83 -20.42
CA MET A 1 31.81 33.42 -21.08
C MET A 1 31.80 31.90 -20.98
N SER A 2 31.23 31.38 -19.88
CA SER A 2 31.03 29.93 -19.74
C SER A 2 29.98 29.54 -20.77
N ILE A 3 30.31 28.61 -21.65
CA ILE A 3 29.32 27.95 -22.48
C ILE A 3 28.66 26.98 -21.51
N GLU A 4 27.49 27.33 -20.97
CA GLU A 4 26.64 26.35 -20.31
C GLU A 4 26.23 25.35 -21.39
N LEU A 5 26.72 24.12 -21.26
CA LEU A 5 26.30 23.00 -22.08
C LEU A 5 24.90 22.64 -21.60
N ASP A 6 23.91 22.98 -22.40
CA ASP A 6 22.56 22.51 -22.23
C ASP A 6 22.46 21.11 -22.88
N TYR A 7 22.02 20.12 -22.10
CA TYR A 7 21.93 18.74 -22.56
C TYR A 7 20.53 18.51 -23.14
N ALA A 8 20.43 17.66 -24.17
CA ALA A 8 19.12 17.32 -24.71
C ALA A 8 18.29 16.58 -23.63
N PRO A 9 16.97 16.81 -23.57
CA PRO A 9 16.08 16.07 -22.69
C PRO A 9 16.12 14.58 -23.03
N VAL A 10 16.05 13.71 -22.01
CA VAL A 10 16.23 12.26 -22.16
C VAL A 10 14.99 11.42 -21.91
N GLY A 11 13.89 12.04 -21.46
CA GLY A 11 12.62 11.36 -21.21
C GLY A 11 11.53 12.33 -20.74
N ILE A 12 10.32 11.80 -20.57
CA ILE A 12 9.15 12.47 -20.03
C ILE A 12 8.49 11.54 -19.03
N VAL A 13 8.11 12.07 -17.86
CA VAL A 13 7.36 11.34 -16.85
C VAL A 13 6.05 12.05 -16.53
N ASP A 14 5.09 11.30 -16.01
CA ASP A 14 3.85 11.82 -15.45
C ASP A 14 3.67 11.42 -13.97
N ASP A 15 2.58 11.92 -13.37
CA ASP A 15 2.25 11.77 -11.96
C ASP A 15 1.09 10.81 -11.67
N ARG A 16 0.61 10.11 -12.70
CA ARG A 16 -0.51 9.17 -12.64
C ARG A 16 -0.35 8.12 -13.71
N ASP A 17 -0.72 6.89 -13.41
CA ASP A 17 -0.86 5.80 -14.39
C ASP A 17 -2.31 5.32 -14.51
N THR A 18 -3.23 5.94 -13.75
CA THR A 18 -4.66 5.61 -13.71
C THR A 18 -5.51 6.86 -13.80
N LEU A 19 -6.57 6.78 -14.60
CA LEU A 19 -7.59 7.81 -14.79
C LEU A 19 -8.95 7.25 -14.42
N LEU A 20 -9.73 8.04 -13.69
CA LEU A 20 -11.09 7.67 -13.32
C LEU A 20 -12.06 8.16 -14.39
N THR A 21 -13.07 7.35 -14.75
CA THR A 21 -14.08 7.71 -15.75
C THR A 21 -14.92 8.94 -15.39
N THR A 22 -14.74 9.51 -14.20
CA THR A 22 -15.46 10.72 -13.77
C THR A 22 -14.62 11.96 -13.65
N LEU A 23 -13.41 11.94 -14.16
CA LEU A 23 -12.78 13.19 -14.53
C LEU A 23 -13.73 13.94 -15.47
N HIS A 24 -13.88 15.24 -15.25
CA HIS A 24 -14.71 16.12 -16.05
C HIS A 24 -13.85 16.92 -17.02
N ASP A 25 -14.48 17.51 -18.04
CA ASP A 25 -13.81 18.44 -18.94
C ASP A 25 -13.17 19.58 -18.14
N GLY A 26 -11.86 19.74 -18.28
CA GLY A 26 -11.07 20.75 -17.58
C GLY A 26 -10.24 20.19 -16.41
N ASP A 27 -10.51 18.97 -15.96
CA ASP A 27 -9.74 18.34 -14.88
C ASP A 27 -8.32 18.04 -15.31
N ILE A 28 -7.37 18.16 -14.38
CA ILE A 28 -5.98 17.76 -14.62
C ILE A 28 -5.93 16.23 -14.55
N ALA A 29 -5.68 15.60 -15.70
CA ALA A 29 -5.47 14.17 -15.83
C ALA A 29 -4.10 13.77 -15.25
N ALA A 30 -3.06 14.52 -15.61
CA ALA A 30 -1.70 14.29 -15.14
C ALA A 30 -0.84 15.56 -15.25
N THR A 31 0.28 15.60 -14.55
CA THR A 31 1.34 16.61 -14.66
C THR A 31 2.57 15.99 -15.32
N LEU A 32 2.94 16.53 -16.47
CA LEU A 32 4.05 16.08 -17.31
C LEU A 32 5.34 16.82 -16.95
N ARG A 33 6.45 16.09 -16.85
CA ARG A 33 7.79 16.66 -16.64
C ARG A 33 8.81 16.05 -17.58
N ALA A 34 9.64 16.90 -18.18
CA ALA A 34 10.78 16.45 -18.96
C ALA A 34 11.94 16.09 -18.02
N ILE A 35 12.65 15.01 -18.33
CA ILE A 35 13.93 14.67 -17.70
C ILE A 35 15.00 15.48 -18.44
N ASP A 36 15.29 16.66 -17.91
CA ASP A 36 16.27 17.60 -18.44
C ASP A 36 17.19 18.13 -17.31
N THR A 37 18.47 18.28 -17.59
CA THR A 37 19.51 18.69 -16.61
C THR A 37 20.12 20.05 -16.92
N GLY A 38 19.57 20.77 -17.90
CA GLY A 38 19.99 22.10 -18.32
C GLY A 38 19.58 23.26 -17.39
N PRO A 39 20.36 24.37 -17.35
CA PRO A 39 20.08 25.53 -16.49
C PRO A 39 19.04 26.53 -17.06
N LEU A 40 18.27 26.16 -18.09
CA LEU A 40 17.33 27.07 -18.75
C LEU A 40 15.87 26.67 -18.46
N THR A 41 15.07 27.64 -18.03
CA THR A 41 13.62 27.47 -17.79
C THR A 41 12.86 27.80 -19.08
N GLY A 42 11.94 26.91 -19.48
CA GLY A 42 11.07 27.07 -20.66
C GLY A 42 11.08 25.86 -21.60
N GLY A 43 10.32 25.93 -22.69
CA GLY A 43 10.25 24.85 -23.69
C GLY A 43 8.90 24.79 -24.38
N ARG A 44 8.68 23.72 -25.15
CA ARG A 44 7.39 23.49 -25.82
C ARG A 44 6.89 22.07 -25.63
N TRP A 45 5.66 21.97 -25.16
CA TRP A 45 4.92 20.72 -25.03
C TRP A 45 3.90 20.59 -26.16
N VAL A 46 3.87 19.42 -26.78
CA VAL A 46 2.97 19.09 -27.89
C VAL A 46 2.37 17.72 -27.65
N ILE A 47 1.10 17.51 -28.03
CA ILE A 47 0.54 16.17 -28.18
C ILE A 47 0.74 15.75 -29.63
N ASP A 48 1.56 14.72 -29.85
CA ASP A 48 1.78 14.12 -31.17
C ASP A 48 0.66 13.14 -31.53
N GLY A 49 0.06 12.49 -30.53
CA GLY A 49 -1.02 11.54 -30.70
C GLY A 49 -1.69 11.14 -29.39
N GLN A 50 -2.87 10.53 -29.49
CA GLN A 50 -3.59 9.96 -28.34
C GLN A 50 -4.50 8.86 -28.85
N THR A 51 -4.72 7.80 -28.06
CA THR A 51 -5.56 6.66 -28.45
C THR A 51 -6.98 7.11 -28.80
N GLN A 52 -7.46 8.12 -28.08
CA GLN A 52 -8.74 8.77 -28.30
C GLN A 52 -8.49 10.23 -28.68
N PRO A 53 -8.64 10.60 -29.97
CA PRO A 53 -8.39 11.96 -30.42
C PRO A 53 -9.24 12.99 -29.67
N GLY A 54 -8.58 13.96 -29.03
CA GLY A 54 -9.24 15.02 -28.29
C GLY A 54 -9.61 14.67 -26.85
N LEU A 55 -9.19 13.52 -26.33
CA LEU A 55 -9.35 13.19 -24.91
C LEU A 55 -8.58 14.17 -24.03
N PHE A 56 -7.34 14.50 -24.40
CA PHE A 56 -6.47 15.40 -23.65
C PHE A 56 -6.10 16.66 -24.43
N ARG A 57 -5.78 17.71 -23.67
CA ARG A 57 -5.05 18.90 -24.11
C ARG A 57 -3.94 19.23 -23.11
N ILE A 58 -2.90 19.91 -23.54
CA ILE A 58 -1.83 20.35 -22.65
C ILE A 58 -2.02 21.84 -22.27
N ALA A 59 -1.74 22.18 -21.01
CA ALA A 59 -1.73 23.55 -20.50
C ALA A 59 -0.44 23.85 -19.71
N TYR A 60 0.28 24.90 -20.09
CA TYR A 60 1.52 25.37 -19.45
C TYR A 60 1.84 26.81 -19.90
N ASP A 61 2.70 27.52 -19.15
CA ASP A 61 3.32 28.77 -19.56
C ASP A 61 4.67 28.51 -20.24
N PRO A 62 4.80 28.69 -21.57
CA PRO A 62 6.03 28.39 -22.28
C PRO A 62 7.22 29.28 -21.92
N ALA A 63 7.00 30.40 -21.22
CA ALA A 63 8.06 31.31 -20.79
C ALA A 63 8.65 30.95 -19.42
N LEU A 64 7.95 30.12 -18.63
CA LEU A 64 8.28 29.89 -17.22
C LEU A 64 8.29 28.41 -16.85
N ASP A 65 7.45 27.59 -17.48
CA ASP A 65 7.18 26.24 -17.02
C ASP A 65 8.05 25.21 -17.77
N MET A 66 8.79 24.41 -17.00
CA MET A 66 9.40 23.16 -17.48
C MET A 66 8.44 21.96 -17.43
N SER A 67 7.29 22.12 -16.77
CA SER A 67 6.27 21.09 -16.63
C SER A 67 4.99 21.52 -17.34
N ALA A 68 4.12 20.56 -17.65
CA ALA A 68 2.84 20.86 -18.27
C ALA A 68 1.70 20.06 -17.66
N ARG A 69 0.50 20.61 -17.64
CA ARG A 69 -0.70 19.89 -17.20
C ARG A 69 -1.36 19.23 -18.39
N LEU A 70 -1.49 17.91 -18.34
CA LEU A 70 -2.37 17.15 -19.20
C LEU A 70 -3.79 17.31 -18.66
N ILE A 71 -4.65 17.99 -19.41
CA ILE A 71 -6.03 18.30 -19.04
C ILE A 71 -6.96 17.38 -19.82
N VAL A 72 -7.97 16.82 -19.14
CA VAL A 72 -9.09 16.14 -19.79
C VAL A 72 -9.86 17.18 -20.61
N ALA A 73 -9.75 17.10 -21.92
CA ALA A 73 -10.44 17.97 -22.86
C ALA A 73 -11.85 17.48 -23.20
N ASN A 74 -12.05 16.16 -23.17
CA ASN A 74 -13.36 15.53 -23.36
C ASN A 74 -13.46 14.23 -22.56
N ALA A 75 -14.01 14.33 -21.36
CA ALA A 75 -14.21 13.23 -20.42
C ALA A 75 -15.07 12.11 -20.98
N ALA A 76 -15.98 12.40 -21.91
CA ALA A 76 -16.87 11.41 -22.49
C ALA A 76 -16.15 10.34 -23.33
N LEU A 77 -14.86 10.53 -23.60
CA LEU A 77 -14.02 9.58 -24.29
C LEU A 77 -13.40 8.53 -23.35
N LEU A 78 -13.35 8.78 -22.04
CA LEU A 78 -12.85 7.81 -21.06
C LEU A 78 -13.76 6.57 -21.05
N GLU A 79 -13.19 5.42 -21.41
CA GLU A 79 -13.89 4.14 -21.47
C GLU A 79 -13.40 3.25 -20.31
N GLU A 80 -14.30 2.94 -19.38
CA GLU A 80 -14.04 2.03 -18.26
C GLU A 80 -13.42 0.70 -18.71
N GLY A 81 -12.40 0.25 -17.98
CA GLY A 81 -11.70 -1.01 -18.22
C GLY A 81 -10.85 -0.99 -19.49
N ARG A 82 -10.66 0.17 -20.13
CA ARG A 82 -9.81 0.32 -21.32
C ARG A 82 -8.75 1.37 -21.11
N SER A 83 -7.49 0.97 -21.24
CA SER A 83 -6.39 1.93 -21.20
C SER A 83 -6.51 2.97 -22.31
N THR A 84 -6.14 4.20 -21.98
CA THR A 84 -5.97 5.29 -22.92
C THR A 84 -4.54 5.77 -22.88
N SER A 85 -4.01 6.29 -23.98
CA SER A 85 -2.64 6.77 -24.06
C SER A 85 -2.56 8.12 -24.75
N VAL A 86 -1.50 8.85 -24.43
CA VAL A 86 -1.14 10.11 -25.07
C VAL A 86 0.35 10.09 -25.36
N THR A 87 0.70 10.35 -26.62
CA THR A 87 2.08 10.60 -27.03
C THR A 87 2.34 12.09 -26.92
N VAL A 88 3.17 12.45 -25.96
CA VAL A 88 3.58 13.83 -25.68
C VAL A 88 5.01 14.05 -26.14
N HIS A 89 5.27 15.24 -26.66
CA HIS A 89 6.57 15.65 -27.17
C HIS A 89 7.02 16.92 -26.45
N TYR A 90 8.19 16.85 -25.84
CA TYR A 90 8.84 18.00 -25.24
C TYR A 90 10.03 18.45 -26.08
N TYR A 91 10.09 19.75 -26.33
CA TYR A 91 11.21 20.44 -26.94
C TYR A 91 11.78 21.41 -25.92
N ASP A 92 13.06 21.24 -25.61
CA ASP A 92 13.78 22.22 -24.81
C ASP A 92 13.84 23.59 -25.54
N HIS A 93 14.03 24.68 -24.79
CA HIS A 93 14.17 26.04 -25.28
C HIS A 93 15.12 26.16 -26.48
N ASN A 94 16.25 25.45 -26.48
CA ASN A 94 17.23 25.52 -27.56
C ASN A 94 16.83 24.72 -28.82
N GLN A 95 15.75 23.95 -28.73
CA GLN A 95 15.19 23.16 -29.82
C GLN A 95 14.01 23.87 -30.50
N LEU A 96 13.82 25.16 -30.20
CA LEU A 96 12.80 26.02 -30.81
C LEU A 96 13.42 27.05 -31.76
N ASP A 97 12.68 27.42 -32.80
CA ASP A 97 13.03 28.57 -33.63
C ASP A 97 12.78 29.90 -32.90
N ALA A 98 13.22 31.02 -33.51
CA ALA A 98 13.04 32.36 -32.94
C ALA A 98 11.57 32.80 -32.76
N ARG A 99 10.59 31.99 -33.19
CA ARG A 99 9.15 32.19 -33.02
C ARG A 99 8.54 31.18 -32.03
N GLY A 100 9.36 30.35 -31.38
CA GLY A 100 8.93 29.32 -30.44
C GLY A 100 8.38 28.05 -31.10
N ASN A 101 8.65 27.81 -32.39
CA ASN A 101 8.21 26.58 -33.06
C ASN A 101 9.24 25.46 -32.94
N PRO A 102 8.79 24.20 -32.80
CA PRO A 102 9.70 23.06 -32.74
C PRO A 102 10.58 22.92 -33.98
N LEU A 103 11.87 22.69 -33.79
CA LEU A 103 12.79 22.34 -34.86
C LEU A 103 12.61 20.86 -35.26
N PRO A 104 12.58 20.53 -36.56
CA PRO A 104 12.34 19.16 -37.01
C PRO A 104 13.42 18.17 -36.53
N GLY A 105 12.99 17.01 -36.03
CA GLY A 105 13.87 15.91 -35.63
C GLY A 105 14.61 16.10 -34.30
N LEU A 106 14.26 17.14 -33.55
CA LEU A 106 14.69 17.36 -32.16
C LEU A 106 13.55 17.04 -31.20
N GLY A 107 13.79 17.21 -29.89
CA GLY A 107 12.84 16.90 -28.83
C GLY A 107 12.87 15.44 -28.41
N ILE A 108 12.11 15.15 -27.35
CA ILE A 108 11.85 13.80 -26.87
C ILE A 108 10.35 13.56 -26.89
N ALA A 109 9.93 12.42 -27.41
CA ALA A 109 8.53 12.01 -27.43
C ALA A 109 8.36 10.74 -26.60
N GLU A 110 7.33 10.72 -25.77
CA GLU A 110 7.00 9.60 -24.89
C GLU A 110 5.51 9.29 -24.98
N THR A 111 5.17 8.01 -24.97
CA THR A 111 3.76 7.57 -24.92
C THR A 111 3.43 7.14 -23.51
N LEU A 112 2.59 7.94 -22.87
CA LEU A 112 2.08 7.71 -21.53
C LEU A 112 0.78 6.90 -21.66
N VAL A 113 0.67 5.81 -20.90
CA VAL A 113 -0.47 4.90 -20.95
C VAL A 113 -1.13 4.91 -19.58
N TYR A 114 -2.42 5.23 -19.56
CA TYR A 114 -3.24 5.23 -18.36
C TYR A 114 -4.24 4.09 -18.39
N ALA A 115 -4.37 3.35 -17.29
CA ALA A 115 -5.56 2.54 -17.06
C ALA A 115 -6.77 3.48 -16.87
N VAL A 116 -7.92 3.14 -17.45
CA VAL A 116 -9.16 3.89 -17.21
C VAL A 116 -10.07 3.03 -16.38
N GLU A 117 -10.28 3.44 -15.13
CA GLU A 117 -11.09 2.70 -14.18
C GLU A 117 -12.48 3.29 -14.06
N ALA A 118 -13.44 2.39 -13.87
CA ALA A 118 -14.79 2.78 -13.47
C ALA A 118 -14.68 3.58 -12.19
N GLY A 119 -15.14 4.82 -12.23
CA GLY A 119 -15.51 5.42 -10.99
C GLY A 119 -15.79 6.88 -11.10
N ARG A 120 -16.90 7.29 -10.48
CA ARG A 120 -16.86 8.49 -9.65
C ARG A 120 -15.66 8.34 -8.74
N THR A 121 -15.02 9.43 -8.35
CA THR A 121 -14.34 9.45 -7.06
C THR A 121 -15.19 8.77 -6.00
N GLN A 122 -16.53 8.73 -6.15
CA GLN A 122 -17.55 8.01 -5.38
C GLN A 122 -17.78 6.48 -5.61
N ASP A 123 -17.03 5.75 -6.45
CA ASP A 123 -17.29 4.30 -6.71
C ASP A 123 -16.41 3.30 -5.92
N LEU A 124 -15.78 3.80 -4.87
CA LEU A 124 -15.71 3.10 -3.60
C LEU A 124 -16.92 3.65 -2.80
N ALA A 125 -17.89 2.81 -2.42
CA ALA A 125 -19.28 3.19 -2.13
C ALA A 125 -19.49 4.19 -0.96
N GLY A 126 -19.17 5.47 -1.12
CA GLY A 126 -19.11 6.43 0.00
C GLY A 126 -17.88 7.33 0.01
N PHE A 127 -17.13 7.41 -1.09
CA PHE A 127 -16.15 8.48 -1.25
C PHE A 127 -16.81 9.86 -1.26
N GLY A 128 -16.56 10.62 -0.20
CA GLY A 128 -16.85 12.05 -0.16
C GLY A 128 -15.88 12.84 -1.04
N ALA A 129 -16.24 14.08 -1.36
CA ALA A 129 -15.24 15.08 -1.75
C ALA A 129 -14.25 15.25 -0.59
N GLU A 130 -12.99 15.57 -0.89
CA GLU A 130 -12.09 16.11 0.14
C GLU A 130 -12.76 17.31 0.79
N TYR A 131 -12.72 17.35 2.11
CA TYR A 131 -13.25 18.48 2.84
C TYR A 131 -12.33 18.83 4.00
N ALA A 132 -12.10 20.13 4.14
CA ALA A 132 -11.46 20.66 5.32
C ALA A 132 -12.28 20.28 6.57
N ALA A 133 -11.71 19.41 7.40
CA ALA A 133 -12.28 19.06 8.69
C ALA A 133 -12.19 20.20 9.70
N GLY A 134 -11.25 21.12 9.48
CA GLY A 134 -11.05 22.36 10.24
C GLY A 134 -9.57 22.76 10.34
N ALA A 135 -9.35 23.87 11.05
CA ALA A 135 -8.09 24.62 11.25
C ALA A 135 -7.70 25.58 10.10
N ASN A 136 -7.75 26.89 10.39
CA ASN A 136 -7.01 27.91 9.65
C ASN A 136 -5.76 28.26 10.50
N GLY A 137 -4.70 27.44 10.41
CA GLY A 137 -3.45 27.62 11.18
C GLY A 137 -2.84 26.32 11.71
N ALA A 138 -1.67 26.39 12.39
CA ALA A 138 -0.84 25.25 12.80
C ALA A 138 -1.62 24.06 13.40
N ALA A 139 -1.74 22.95 12.66
CA ALA A 139 -2.33 21.69 13.06
C ALA A 139 -1.26 20.59 13.04
N SER A 140 -1.45 19.54 13.83
CA SER A 140 -0.56 18.38 13.87
C SER A 140 -1.28 17.10 13.49
N ASP A 141 -0.53 16.01 13.35
CA ASP A 141 -0.97 14.69 12.92
C ASP A 141 -2.33 14.30 13.56
N PRO A 142 -3.35 14.02 12.73
CA PRO A 142 -4.64 13.57 13.23
C PRO A 142 -4.56 12.14 13.77
N ALA A 143 -5.55 11.78 14.57
CA ALA A 143 -5.85 10.40 14.96
C ALA A 143 -7.30 10.08 14.65
N MET A 144 -7.58 8.83 14.28
CA MET A 144 -8.91 8.40 13.83
C MET A 144 -9.35 7.08 14.44
N THR A 145 -10.66 6.96 14.66
CA THR A 145 -11.30 5.68 14.99
C THR A 145 -12.76 5.69 14.51
N THR A 146 -13.36 4.51 14.43
CA THR A 146 -14.76 4.32 14.04
C THR A 146 -15.53 3.73 15.20
N LEU A 147 -16.62 4.39 15.59
CA LEU A 147 -17.48 3.93 16.68
C LEU A 147 -18.33 2.73 16.23
N ALA A 148 -18.85 1.97 17.20
CA ALA A 148 -19.71 0.82 16.94
C ALA A 148 -21.00 1.17 16.15
N ASP A 149 -21.42 2.43 16.14
CA ASP A 149 -22.56 2.92 15.37
C ASP A 149 -22.19 3.45 13.96
N GLY A 150 -20.92 3.31 13.55
CA GLY A 150 -20.39 3.72 12.25
C GLY A 150 -19.98 5.19 12.16
N ARG A 151 -20.14 5.99 13.23
CA ARG A 151 -19.63 7.37 13.23
C ARG A 151 -18.10 7.37 13.29
N LEU A 152 -17.50 8.22 12.47
CA LEU A 152 -16.07 8.52 12.51
C LEU A 152 -15.77 9.54 13.61
N VAL A 153 -14.71 9.28 14.36
CA VAL A 153 -14.10 10.25 15.28
C VAL A 153 -12.71 10.58 14.75
N ALA A 154 -12.46 11.87 14.54
CA ALA A 154 -11.14 12.38 14.21
C ALA A 154 -10.72 13.43 15.23
N VAL A 155 -9.48 13.34 15.69
CA VAL A 155 -8.91 14.23 16.70
C VAL A 155 -7.62 14.82 16.17
N TRP A 156 -7.43 16.12 16.34
CA TRP A 156 -6.20 16.82 15.93
C TRP A 156 -5.91 17.99 16.86
N GLN A 157 -4.66 18.45 16.87
CA GLN A 157 -4.30 19.69 17.53
C GLN A 157 -4.65 20.89 16.62
N ALA A 158 -5.33 21.91 17.15
CA ALA A 158 -5.64 23.14 16.41
C ALA A 158 -4.96 24.37 17.07
N GLY A 159 -3.84 24.80 16.51
CA GLY A 159 -3.05 25.93 16.99
C GLY A 159 -2.56 25.75 18.43
N SER A 160 -2.48 26.86 19.16
CA SER A 160 -2.23 26.87 20.61
C SER A 160 -3.49 26.64 21.45
N ALA A 161 -4.65 26.41 20.82
CA ALA A 161 -5.95 26.36 21.48
C ALA A 161 -6.31 24.97 22.08
N GLY A 162 -5.55 23.93 21.72
CA GLY A 162 -5.73 22.56 22.22
C GLY A 162 -6.26 21.59 21.17
N LEU A 163 -6.85 20.48 21.63
CA LEU A 163 -7.41 19.45 20.75
C LEU A 163 -8.80 19.80 20.23
N THR A 164 -9.02 19.50 18.97
CA THR A 164 -10.32 19.53 18.28
C THR A 164 -10.74 18.10 17.96
N VAL A 165 -12.03 17.81 18.16
CA VAL A 165 -12.65 16.53 17.81
C VAL A 165 -13.76 16.77 16.81
N ARG A 166 -13.78 15.98 15.75
CA ARG A 166 -14.93 15.84 14.86
C ARG A 166 -15.56 14.47 15.04
N ILE A 167 -16.88 14.45 15.23
CA ILE A 167 -17.71 13.25 15.32
C ILE A 167 -18.78 13.36 14.24
N GLY A 168 -18.64 12.58 13.16
CA GLY A 168 -19.44 12.78 11.95
C GLY A 168 -19.33 14.24 11.46
N ASP A 169 -20.42 14.99 11.48
CA ASP A 169 -20.47 16.41 11.07
C ASP A 169 -20.33 17.41 12.23
N ALA A 170 -20.27 16.94 13.48
CA ALA A 170 -20.17 17.81 14.65
C ALA A 170 -18.71 18.02 15.07
N VAL A 171 -18.32 19.28 15.35
CA VAL A 171 -16.98 19.64 15.82
C VAL A 171 -17.05 20.22 17.24
N SER A 172 -16.14 19.80 18.12
CA SER A 172 -16.01 20.29 19.49
C SER A 172 -14.54 20.43 19.91
N GLY A 173 -14.24 21.32 20.85
CA GLY A 173 -12.89 21.50 21.41
C GLY A 173 -12.77 20.90 22.81
N ILE A 174 -11.64 20.26 23.12
CA ILE A 174 -11.39 19.63 24.44
C ILE A 174 -10.63 20.57 25.40
N GLY A 175 -10.03 21.65 24.89
CA GLY A 175 -9.39 22.72 25.66
C GLY A 175 -8.07 22.34 26.34
N GLY A 176 -7.17 23.33 26.51
CA GLY A 176 -5.85 23.19 27.15
C GLY A 176 -4.72 22.89 26.15
N ALA A 177 -3.47 23.18 26.54
CA ALA A 177 -2.30 22.86 25.70
C ALA A 177 -2.12 21.33 25.67
N ALA A 178 -2.47 20.73 24.54
CA ALA A 178 -2.45 19.29 24.31
C ALA A 178 -1.87 19.02 22.92
N ARG A 179 -1.10 17.93 22.80
CA ARG A 179 -0.36 17.51 21.60
C ARG A 179 -0.47 16.01 21.41
N GLU A 180 -0.10 15.50 20.23
CA GLU A 180 0.01 14.05 19.95
C GLU A 180 -1.25 13.28 20.36
N PRO A 181 -2.42 13.57 19.75
CA PRO A 181 -3.65 12.89 20.12
C PRO A 181 -3.63 11.41 19.69
N ALA A 182 -4.23 10.56 20.51
CA ALA A 182 -4.63 9.20 20.14
C ALA A 182 -6.09 8.98 20.53
N VAL A 183 -6.78 8.10 19.83
CA VAL A 183 -8.21 7.83 20.05
C VAL A 183 -8.54 6.36 19.80
N ALA A 184 -9.37 5.77 20.67
CA ALA A 184 -9.91 4.42 20.48
C ALA A 184 -11.40 4.38 20.82
N ALA A 185 -12.18 3.74 19.95
CA ALA A 185 -13.60 3.48 20.19
C ALA A 185 -13.77 2.49 21.35
N LEU A 186 -14.73 2.75 22.23
CA LEU A 186 -15.12 1.86 23.31
C LEU A 186 -16.33 1.02 22.91
N ALA A 187 -16.47 -0.16 23.52
CA ALA A 187 -17.55 -1.10 23.23
C ALA A 187 -18.96 -0.56 23.53
N ASP A 188 -19.07 0.48 24.36
CA ASP A 188 -20.34 1.12 24.73
C ASP A 188 -20.80 2.21 23.73
N GLY A 189 -20.05 2.43 22.65
CA GLY A 189 -20.31 3.46 21.65
C GLY A 189 -19.73 4.83 22.00
N GLY A 190 -19.02 4.95 23.14
CA GLY A 190 -18.14 6.07 23.46
C GLY A 190 -16.75 5.90 22.85
N PHE A 191 -15.83 6.77 23.26
CA PHE A 191 -14.41 6.66 22.91
C PHE A 191 -13.52 7.21 24.02
N VAL A 192 -12.29 6.74 24.08
CA VAL A 192 -11.22 7.31 24.91
C VAL A 192 -10.28 8.11 24.02
N LEU A 193 -9.88 9.29 24.50
CA LEU A 193 -8.78 10.05 23.89
C LEU A 193 -7.61 10.14 24.85
N ALA A 194 -6.40 10.06 24.33
CA ALA A 194 -5.16 10.32 25.05
C ALA A 194 -4.37 11.40 24.33
N TYR A 195 -3.55 12.14 25.08
CA TYR A 195 -2.81 13.29 24.56
C TYR A 195 -1.65 13.69 25.46
N GLY A 196 -0.58 14.21 24.86
CA GLY A 196 0.53 14.82 25.55
C GLY A 196 0.12 16.12 26.26
N VAL A 197 0.65 16.32 27.48
CA VAL A 197 0.55 17.55 28.26
C VAL A 197 1.93 17.98 28.75
N ASP A 198 2.04 19.15 29.33
CA ASP A 198 3.30 19.56 29.96
C ASP A 198 3.65 18.62 31.11
N GLY A 199 4.83 18.00 30.97
CA GLY A 199 5.39 17.05 31.92
C GLY A 199 4.56 15.78 32.04
N GLY A 200 3.97 15.24 30.97
CA GLY A 200 3.25 13.96 31.00
C GLY A 200 2.31 13.71 29.82
N ILE A 201 1.43 12.74 30.01
CA ILE A 201 0.27 12.51 29.15
C ILE A 201 -1.03 12.59 29.97
N ALA A 202 -2.17 12.68 29.30
CA ALA A 202 -3.47 12.60 29.92
C ALA A 202 -4.45 11.85 29.03
N TYR A 203 -5.53 11.32 29.61
CA TYR A 203 -6.65 10.77 28.87
C TYR A 203 -7.99 11.29 29.39
N ARG A 204 -9.01 11.21 28.55
CA ARG A 204 -10.42 11.49 28.87
C ARG A 204 -11.29 10.44 28.20
N ILE A 205 -12.39 10.10 28.87
CA ILE A 205 -13.43 9.23 28.30
C ILE A 205 -14.59 10.11 27.84
N VAL A 206 -15.05 9.90 26.62
CA VAL A 206 -16.23 10.55 26.04
C VAL A 206 -17.32 9.51 25.91
N GLY A 207 -18.43 9.72 26.61
CA GLY A 207 -19.57 8.81 26.57
C GLY A 207 -20.26 8.80 25.20
N ALA A 208 -21.06 7.77 24.95
CA ALA A 208 -21.85 7.66 23.71
C ALA A 208 -22.81 8.84 23.47
N ASP A 209 -23.20 9.55 24.54
CA ASP A 209 -24.01 10.77 24.52
C ASP A 209 -23.21 12.05 24.16
N GLY A 210 -21.89 11.92 23.97
CA GLY A 210 -20.97 13.03 23.71
C GLY A 210 -20.49 13.75 24.97
N GLY A 211 -20.84 13.26 26.17
CA GLY A 211 -20.38 13.84 27.43
C GLY A 211 -18.88 13.64 27.64
N ILE A 212 -18.14 14.74 27.77
CA ILE A 212 -16.68 14.72 27.99
C ILE A 212 -16.38 14.56 29.47
N GLY A 213 -15.71 13.46 29.84
CA GLY A 213 -15.26 13.18 31.20
C GLY A 213 -14.10 14.05 31.69
N GLU A 214 -13.75 13.87 32.95
CA GLU A 214 -12.60 14.54 33.57
C GLU A 214 -11.27 14.08 32.94
N ALA A 215 -10.25 14.96 33.01
CA ALA A 215 -8.91 14.63 32.52
C ALA A 215 -8.14 13.84 33.58
N HIS A 216 -7.66 12.65 33.22
CA HIS A 216 -6.80 11.81 34.03
C HIS A 216 -5.36 11.98 33.57
N ARG A 217 -4.50 12.57 34.42
CA ARG A 217 -3.07 12.76 34.09
C ARG A 217 -2.24 11.55 34.51
N LEU A 218 -1.31 11.14 33.65
CA LEU A 218 -0.31 10.11 33.90
C LEU A 218 1.10 10.69 33.68
N ASP A 219 2.06 10.16 34.43
CA ASP A 219 3.44 10.65 34.58
C ASP A 219 3.54 12.18 34.65
N THR A 220 3.34 12.79 35.82
CA THR A 220 3.35 14.26 35.97
C THR A 220 4.76 14.86 36.14
N GLY A 221 5.78 14.28 35.50
CA GLY A 221 7.14 14.82 35.44
C GLY A 221 8.19 13.99 36.16
N ALA A 222 7.96 12.69 36.34
CA ALA A 222 9.02 11.77 36.76
C ALA A 222 10.05 11.60 35.63
N HIS A 223 9.58 11.62 34.39
CA HIS A 223 10.42 11.57 33.19
C HIS A 223 10.13 12.77 32.29
N ALA A 224 11.19 13.44 31.82
CA ALA A 224 11.07 14.66 31.01
C ALA A 224 10.55 14.39 29.58
N ASP A 225 10.45 13.12 29.21
CA ASP A 225 10.27 12.63 27.85
C ASP A 225 8.99 11.80 27.67
N ALA A 226 8.07 11.92 28.64
CA ALA A 226 6.73 11.34 28.61
C ALA A 226 5.90 11.91 27.45
N ALA A 227 5.60 11.08 26.46
CA ALA A 227 5.02 11.51 25.18
C ALA A 227 4.42 10.33 24.39
N MET A 228 3.87 10.63 23.22
CA MET A 228 3.45 9.68 22.19
C MET A 228 2.46 8.64 22.72
N PRO A 229 1.31 9.06 23.26
CA PRO A 229 0.31 8.11 23.72
C PRO A 229 -0.30 7.36 22.54
N ASP A 230 -0.63 6.09 22.75
CA ASP A 230 -1.42 5.28 21.82
C ASP A 230 -2.44 4.42 22.59
N LEU A 231 -3.57 4.08 21.95
CA LEU A 231 -4.75 3.50 22.61
C LEU A 231 -5.31 2.30 21.85
N ALA A 232 -5.71 1.27 22.59
CA ALA A 232 -6.49 0.15 22.04
C ALA A 232 -7.62 -0.27 22.99
N CYS A 233 -8.83 -0.43 22.47
CA CYS A 233 -9.89 -1.16 23.16
C CYS A 233 -9.61 -2.65 23.08
N LEU A 234 -9.64 -3.34 24.22
CA LEU A 234 -9.37 -4.76 24.36
C LEU A 234 -10.67 -5.58 24.22
N GLN A 235 -10.53 -6.89 24.00
CA GLN A 235 -11.65 -7.79 23.73
C GLN A 235 -12.67 -7.87 24.87
N ASP A 236 -12.25 -7.60 26.11
CA ASP A 236 -13.10 -7.62 27.30
C ASP A 236 -13.76 -6.26 27.59
N GLY A 237 -13.59 -5.28 26.69
CA GLY A 237 -14.13 -3.91 26.80
C GLY A 237 -13.26 -2.95 27.60
N SER A 238 -12.20 -3.43 28.28
CA SER A 238 -11.18 -2.56 28.87
C SER A 238 -10.36 -1.85 27.76
N PHE A 239 -9.51 -0.89 28.11
CA PHE A 239 -8.58 -0.30 27.15
C PHE A 239 -7.13 -0.31 27.66
N ALA A 240 -6.18 -0.46 26.75
CA ALA A 240 -4.76 -0.28 27.00
C ALA A 240 -4.32 1.10 26.50
N LEU A 241 -3.49 1.78 27.29
CA LEU A 241 -2.82 3.03 26.94
C LEU A 241 -1.32 2.78 26.99
N ALA A 242 -0.65 2.95 25.86
CA ALA A 242 0.80 2.90 25.74
C ALA A 242 1.35 4.33 25.65
N TRP A 243 2.54 4.58 26.19
CA TRP A 243 3.25 5.85 26.03
C TRP A 243 4.75 5.65 26.22
N ARG A 244 5.53 6.60 25.72
CA ARG A 244 6.97 6.62 25.94
C ARG A 244 7.27 7.24 27.30
N GLU A 245 8.11 6.62 28.12
CA GLU A 245 8.68 7.24 29.33
C GLU A 245 10.09 6.70 29.61
N GLY A 246 11.03 7.57 29.96
CA GLY A 246 12.37 7.16 30.39
C GLY A 246 13.16 6.37 29.33
N GLY A 247 12.92 6.63 28.04
CA GLY A 247 13.49 5.85 26.93
C GLY A 247 12.89 4.45 26.75
N GLN A 248 11.79 4.15 27.44
CA GLN A 248 11.06 2.89 27.36
C GLN A 248 9.60 3.13 26.94
N VAL A 249 8.87 2.04 26.72
CA VAL A 249 7.42 2.05 26.50
C VAL A 249 6.73 1.61 27.78
N ALA A 250 5.90 2.46 28.35
CA ALA A 250 5.00 2.10 29.42
C ALA A 250 3.62 1.75 28.86
N VAL A 251 3.01 0.69 29.37
CA VAL A 251 1.63 0.30 29.02
C VAL A 251 0.83 0.09 30.29
N ARG A 252 -0.39 0.62 30.32
CA ARG A 252 -1.34 0.39 31.42
C ARG A 252 -2.72 0.07 30.88
N GLN A 253 -3.35 -0.94 31.46
CA GLN A 253 -4.74 -1.26 31.20
C GLN A 253 -5.67 -0.50 32.15
N PHE A 254 -6.88 -0.21 31.68
CA PHE A 254 -7.92 0.49 32.41
C PHE A 254 -9.28 -0.15 32.11
N GLU A 255 -10.12 -0.25 33.13
CA GLU A 255 -11.54 -0.54 32.96
C GLU A 255 -12.19 0.49 32.02
N PRO A 256 -13.36 0.19 31.40
CA PRO A 256 -14.06 1.13 30.51
C PRO A 256 -14.35 2.50 31.15
N ASP A 257 -14.48 2.55 32.48
CA ASP A 257 -14.70 3.79 33.25
C ASP A 257 -13.42 4.57 33.57
N GLY A 258 -12.27 4.09 33.11
CA GLY A 258 -10.96 4.69 33.34
C GLY A 258 -10.31 4.28 34.66
N THR A 259 -10.89 3.33 35.40
CA THR A 259 -10.26 2.77 36.61
C THR A 259 -9.03 1.97 36.22
N PRO A 260 -7.84 2.24 36.77
CA PRO A 260 -6.64 1.51 36.36
C PRO A 260 -6.67 0.04 36.77
N ARG A 261 -6.28 -0.84 35.85
CA ARG A 261 -6.17 -2.29 36.04
C ARG A 261 -4.70 -2.69 36.06
N GLY A 262 -4.29 -3.35 37.15
CA GLY A 262 -2.93 -3.82 37.31
C GLY A 262 -1.89 -2.70 37.47
N ALA A 263 -0.61 -3.09 37.39
CA ALA A 263 0.53 -2.17 37.40
C ALA A 263 0.86 -1.73 35.96
N VAL A 264 1.67 -0.68 35.84
CA VAL A 264 2.28 -0.32 34.57
C VAL A 264 3.30 -1.39 34.19
N GLU A 265 3.21 -1.91 32.96
CA GLU A 265 4.23 -2.74 32.35
C GLU A 265 5.18 -1.88 31.53
N THR A 266 6.47 -2.18 31.55
CA THR A 266 7.49 -1.41 30.84
C THR A 266 8.26 -2.30 29.87
N PHE A 267 8.38 -1.84 28.62
CA PHE A 267 9.06 -2.52 27.53
C PHE A 267 10.18 -1.64 26.98
N GLY A 268 11.21 -2.25 26.41
CA GLY A 268 12.35 -1.54 25.83
C GLY A 268 13.57 -2.45 25.83
N ALA A 269 14.25 -2.49 24.71
CA ALA A 269 15.45 -3.30 24.53
C ALA A 269 16.71 -2.50 24.83
N LEU A 270 16.75 -1.21 24.44
CA LEU A 270 17.97 -0.39 24.46
C LEU A 270 17.83 0.92 25.25
N GLY A 271 16.63 1.25 25.73
CA GLY A 271 16.38 2.53 26.39
C GLY A 271 16.29 3.70 25.41
N THR A 272 16.02 3.42 24.14
CA THR A 272 15.86 4.38 23.05
C THR A 272 14.51 4.19 22.34
N ALA A 273 13.52 3.67 23.06
CA ALA A 273 12.21 3.38 22.52
C ALA A 273 11.54 4.66 21.99
N TYR A 274 10.82 4.52 20.88
CA TYR A 274 10.18 5.63 20.18
C TYR A 274 8.89 5.14 19.50
N SER A 275 7.89 6.03 19.41
CA SER A 275 6.61 5.79 18.74
C SER A 275 5.94 4.45 19.10
N PRO A 276 5.52 4.26 20.37
CA PRO A 276 4.83 3.04 20.76
C PRO A 276 3.47 2.92 20.07
N GLN A 277 3.09 1.69 19.70
CA GLN A 277 1.77 1.35 19.16
C GLN A 277 1.22 0.14 19.90
N VAL A 278 -0.06 0.14 20.25
CA VAL A 278 -0.72 -0.92 21.01
C VAL A 278 -1.98 -1.39 20.29
N VAL A 279 -2.21 -2.70 20.29
CA VAL A 279 -3.41 -3.31 19.71
C VAL A 279 -3.95 -4.40 20.63
N ALA A 280 -5.25 -4.69 20.54
CA ALA A 280 -5.84 -5.85 21.21
C ALA A 280 -5.26 -7.14 20.65
N HIS A 281 -4.90 -8.08 21.53
CA HIS A 281 -4.40 -9.39 21.13
C HIS A 281 -4.63 -10.43 22.24
N GLY A 282 -5.35 -11.50 21.91
CA GLY A 282 -5.80 -12.49 22.90
C GLY A 282 -6.57 -11.83 24.05
N ASP A 283 -6.28 -12.25 25.29
CA ASP A 283 -6.90 -11.71 26.51
C ASP A 283 -6.28 -10.36 26.97
N GLY A 284 -5.41 -9.75 26.15
CA GLY A 284 -4.68 -8.55 26.52
C GLY A 284 -4.28 -7.72 25.29
N TYR A 285 -3.02 -7.32 25.25
CA TYR A 285 -2.49 -6.47 24.19
C TYR A 285 -1.16 -6.99 23.61
N ALA A 286 -0.88 -6.55 22.39
CA ALA A 286 0.44 -6.53 21.80
C ALA A 286 0.88 -5.06 21.64
N VAL A 287 2.19 -4.80 21.78
CA VAL A 287 2.76 -3.46 21.67
C VAL A 287 4.02 -3.51 20.81
N SER A 288 4.18 -2.57 19.89
CA SER A 288 5.40 -2.35 19.12
C SER A 288 5.99 -0.98 19.36
N TRP A 289 7.28 -0.83 19.08
CA TRP A 289 8.01 0.44 19.14
C TRP A 289 9.28 0.36 18.29
N GLY A 290 9.79 1.52 17.88
CA GLY A 290 11.13 1.63 17.32
C GLY A 290 12.20 1.80 18.39
N GLU A 291 13.38 1.20 18.21
CA GLU A 291 14.58 1.55 18.98
C GLU A 291 15.54 2.36 18.11
N ILE A 292 15.73 3.63 18.46
CA ILE A 292 16.63 4.53 17.72
C ILE A 292 18.08 4.02 17.78
N GLY A 293 18.45 3.35 18.87
CA GLY A 293 19.82 2.88 19.11
C GLY A 293 20.32 1.82 18.13
N ASP A 294 19.43 1.06 17.50
CA ASP A 294 19.79 -0.01 16.55
C ASP A 294 19.00 -0.01 15.25
N GLY A 295 18.01 0.87 15.07
CA GLY A 295 17.23 0.95 13.83
C GLY A 295 16.28 -0.25 13.66
N ASN A 296 15.84 -0.88 14.75
CA ASN A 296 14.88 -1.98 14.70
C ASN A 296 13.51 -1.59 15.24
N VAL A 297 12.48 -2.19 14.65
CA VAL A 297 11.16 -2.29 15.23
C VAL A 297 11.13 -3.51 16.15
N TYR A 298 10.62 -3.32 17.36
CA TYR A 298 10.41 -4.36 18.34
C TYR A 298 8.92 -4.58 18.60
N LEU A 299 8.59 -5.77 19.07
CA LEU A 299 7.25 -6.22 19.40
C LEU A 299 7.29 -6.99 20.72
N ALA A 300 6.30 -6.77 21.58
CA ALA A 300 6.07 -7.58 22.77
C ALA A 300 4.58 -7.81 22.99
N ARG A 301 4.25 -8.87 23.72
CA ARG A 301 2.90 -9.12 24.27
C ARG A 301 2.92 -8.85 25.76
N ALA A 302 1.76 -8.60 26.35
CA ALA A 302 1.64 -8.47 27.80
C ALA A 302 2.36 -9.63 28.53
N GLY A 303 3.26 -9.29 29.46
CA GLY A 303 4.09 -10.26 30.20
C GLY A 303 5.14 -11.04 29.40
N ALA A 304 5.35 -10.75 28.11
CA ALA A 304 6.34 -11.41 27.26
C ALA A 304 7.58 -10.53 27.02
N ALA A 305 8.70 -11.17 26.71
CA ALA A 305 9.93 -10.46 26.34
C ALA A 305 9.81 -9.84 24.93
N PRO A 306 10.47 -8.69 24.67
CA PRO A 306 10.57 -8.10 23.34
C PRO A 306 11.24 -9.02 22.32
N VAL A 307 10.75 -8.97 21.08
CA VAL A 307 11.37 -9.58 19.89
C VAL A 307 11.54 -8.53 18.80
N ALA A 308 12.62 -8.62 18.02
CA ALA A 308 12.82 -7.76 16.86
C ALA A 308 11.93 -8.23 15.70
N VAL A 309 11.31 -7.28 14.99
CA VAL A 309 10.44 -7.54 13.84
C VAL A 309 11.26 -7.62 12.54
N ASN A 310 12.02 -6.56 12.22
CA ASN A 310 12.87 -6.51 11.02
C ASN A 310 14.26 -7.13 11.26
N GLY A 311 14.92 -6.79 12.38
CA GLY A 311 16.21 -7.35 12.77
C GLY A 311 17.41 -6.98 11.88
N ASP A 312 17.21 -6.18 10.84
CA ASP A 312 18.25 -5.73 9.90
C ASP A 312 18.88 -4.37 10.29
N GLY A 313 18.30 -3.67 11.28
CA GLY A 313 18.74 -2.37 11.75
C GLY A 313 18.51 -1.21 10.76
N MET A 314 17.63 -1.39 9.77
CA MET A 314 17.41 -0.43 8.69
C MET A 314 16.11 0.36 8.80
N ALA A 315 15.29 0.11 9.84
CA ALA A 315 14.03 0.80 10.02
C ALA A 315 14.26 2.24 10.52
N ALA A 316 13.76 3.23 9.78
CA ALA A 316 13.75 4.63 10.16
C ALA A 316 12.92 5.48 9.19
N SER A 317 12.13 6.42 9.72
CA SER A 317 11.43 7.44 8.94
C SER A 317 12.41 8.52 8.47
N ALA A 318 12.24 9.03 7.25
CA ALA A 318 13.04 10.14 6.72
C ALA A 318 12.78 11.46 7.45
N GLY A 319 11.58 11.63 8.02
CA GLY A 319 11.23 12.84 8.77
C GLY A 319 11.90 12.91 10.14
N THR A 320 11.96 11.78 10.85
CA THR A 320 12.41 11.75 12.27
C THR A 320 13.77 11.09 12.48
N GLY A 321 14.22 10.25 11.54
CA GLY A 321 15.38 9.39 11.71
C GLY A 321 15.16 8.24 12.71
N ALA A 322 13.93 8.04 13.20
CA ALA A 322 13.56 6.99 14.14
C ALA A 322 12.65 5.95 13.45
N PRO A 323 12.66 4.67 13.89
CA PRO A 323 11.67 3.71 13.40
C PRO A 323 10.26 4.09 13.92
N LEU A 324 9.31 4.23 13.00
CA LEU A 324 7.91 4.56 13.30
C LEU A 324 7.03 3.38 12.88
N PRO A 325 6.76 2.41 13.79
CA PRO A 325 5.82 1.36 13.46
C PRO A 325 4.38 1.89 13.51
N GLY A 326 3.53 1.33 12.65
CA GLY A 326 2.07 1.35 12.78
C GLY A 326 1.56 -0.07 13.04
N MET A 327 0.46 -0.23 13.79
CA MET A 327 -0.12 -1.55 14.09
C MET A 327 -1.63 -1.59 13.96
N THR A 328 -2.16 -2.76 13.59
CA THR A 328 -3.60 -3.03 13.66
C THR A 328 -3.90 -4.48 14.02
N ALA A 329 -4.94 -4.72 14.81
CA ALA A 329 -5.43 -6.06 15.11
C ALA A 329 -6.32 -6.57 13.98
N LEU A 330 -6.15 -7.83 13.60
CA LEU A 330 -6.93 -8.49 12.55
C LEU A 330 -8.10 -9.28 13.14
N ALA A 331 -9.14 -9.48 12.33
CA ALA A 331 -10.35 -10.21 12.72
C ALA A 331 -10.10 -11.69 13.05
N ASP A 332 -9.00 -12.28 12.55
CA ASP A 332 -8.60 -13.65 12.85
C ASP A 332 -7.86 -13.79 14.20
N GLY A 333 -7.70 -12.70 14.95
CA GLY A 333 -6.98 -12.62 16.21
C GLY A 333 -5.49 -12.33 16.07
N GLY A 334 -4.97 -12.28 14.84
CA GLY A 334 -3.62 -11.82 14.53
C GLY A 334 -3.50 -10.30 14.52
N PHE A 335 -2.37 -9.80 14.02
CA PHE A 335 -2.12 -8.37 13.84
C PHE A 335 -1.08 -8.12 12.74
N VAL A 336 -1.03 -6.89 12.25
CA VAL A 336 -0.01 -6.41 11.30
C VAL A 336 0.84 -5.34 11.98
N VAL A 337 2.15 -5.37 11.71
CA VAL A 337 3.07 -4.28 12.03
C VAL A 337 3.61 -3.74 10.71
N ALA A 338 3.43 -2.46 10.44
CA ALA A 338 3.97 -1.76 9.26
C ALA A 338 5.04 -0.74 9.67
N TRP A 339 6.06 -0.50 8.85
CA TRP A 339 7.14 0.44 9.16
C TRP A 339 7.87 0.93 7.90
N ASP A 340 8.61 2.04 8.05
CA ASP A 340 9.51 2.58 7.04
C ASP A 340 10.93 2.02 7.21
N SER A 341 11.58 1.63 6.12
CA SER A 341 12.93 1.07 6.14
C SER A 341 13.77 1.44 4.93
N TYR A 342 15.07 1.62 5.16
CA TYR A 342 16.08 1.86 4.11
C TYR A 342 16.71 0.56 3.58
N ALA A 343 16.12 -0.61 3.87
CA ALA A 343 16.67 -1.92 3.49
C ALA A 343 17.05 -2.02 1.99
N ASN A 344 16.28 -1.38 1.11
CA ASN A 344 16.55 -1.37 -0.34
C ASN A 344 17.50 -0.25 -0.80
N ASN A 345 17.77 0.76 0.03
CA ASN A 345 18.70 1.86 -0.27
C ASN A 345 19.54 2.28 0.95
N PRO A 346 20.42 1.39 1.46
CA PRO A 346 21.11 1.55 2.74
C PRO A 346 22.17 2.66 2.76
N PHE A 347 22.50 3.27 1.61
CA PHE A 347 23.53 4.31 1.50
C PHE A 347 22.96 5.72 1.27
N GLY A 348 21.64 5.88 1.26
CA GLY A 348 20.98 7.11 0.80
C GLY A 348 20.35 8.00 1.87
N PHE A 349 19.73 7.46 2.94
CA PHE A 349 18.78 8.16 3.84
C PHE A 349 17.71 9.06 3.16
N ALA A 350 17.66 9.08 1.83
CA ALA A 350 16.81 9.95 1.02
C ALA A 350 15.58 9.22 0.46
N SER A 351 15.53 7.89 0.62
CA SER A 351 14.43 7.04 0.15
C SER A 351 14.32 5.81 1.05
N SER A 352 13.35 5.83 1.95
CA SER A 352 12.83 4.63 2.65
C SER A 352 11.71 4.00 1.81
N ASP A 353 11.47 2.71 2.05
CA ASP A 353 10.35 1.93 1.56
C ASP A 353 9.46 1.51 2.73
N ILE A 354 8.22 1.16 2.43
CA ILE A 354 7.23 0.73 3.41
C ILE A 354 7.16 -0.80 3.41
N PHE A 355 7.22 -1.39 4.60
CA PHE A 355 7.15 -2.83 4.80
C PHE A 355 6.08 -3.17 5.83
N PHE A 356 5.62 -4.42 5.81
CA PHE A 356 4.87 -4.98 6.92
C PHE A 356 5.27 -6.42 7.22
N GLN A 357 4.95 -6.86 8.43
CA GLN A 357 4.95 -8.26 8.85
C GLN A 357 3.59 -8.57 9.49
N ARG A 358 2.95 -9.63 9.01
CA ARG A 358 1.73 -10.18 9.58
C ARG A 358 2.08 -11.18 10.68
N TYR A 359 1.28 -11.20 11.74
CA TYR A 359 1.36 -12.15 12.84
C TYR A 359 0.03 -12.87 13.00
N ASP A 360 0.09 -14.16 13.33
CA ASP A 360 -1.10 -14.96 13.65
C ASP A 360 -1.62 -14.71 15.07
N ALA A 361 -2.73 -15.34 15.43
CA ALA A 361 -3.33 -15.24 16.76
C ALA A 361 -2.49 -15.82 17.91
N ALA A 362 -1.42 -16.58 17.59
CA ALA A 362 -0.44 -17.03 18.57
C ALA A 362 0.73 -16.02 18.72
N GLY A 363 0.70 -14.91 17.98
CA GLY A 363 1.75 -13.92 17.91
C GLY A 363 3.01 -14.42 17.20
N GLN A 364 2.88 -15.39 16.29
CA GLN A 364 3.97 -15.86 15.44
C GLN A 364 3.92 -15.18 14.07
N PRO A 365 5.06 -14.92 13.41
CA PRO A 365 5.07 -14.41 12.05
C PRO A 365 4.30 -15.32 11.10
N ALA A 366 3.32 -14.77 10.38
CA ALA A 366 2.55 -15.43 9.35
C ALA A 366 3.05 -14.95 7.98
N GLY A 367 3.87 -15.75 7.32
CA GLY A 367 4.59 -15.34 6.10
C GLY A 367 5.85 -14.52 6.40
N GLY A 368 6.50 -14.04 5.34
CA GLY A 368 7.68 -13.18 5.44
C GLY A 368 7.33 -11.69 5.49
N ILE A 369 8.36 -10.88 5.70
CA ILE A 369 8.26 -9.42 5.57
C ILE A 369 7.91 -9.09 4.12
N THR A 370 6.91 -8.24 3.94
CA THR A 370 6.39 -7.85 2.63
C THR A 370 6.62 -6.37 2.41
N GLN A 371 7.16 -6.00 1.25
CA GLN A 371 7.24 -4.61 0.83
C GLN A 371 5.89 -4.15 0.27
N VAL A 372 5.38 -3.04 0.76
CA VAL A 372 4.05 -2.51 0.43
C VAL A 372 4.06 -1.80 -0.91
N ASN A 373 4.93 -0.82 -1.06
CA ASN A 373 5.05 0.00 -2.26
C ASN A 373 5.75 -0.77 -3.40
N THR A 374 5.28 -0.57 -4.62
CA THR A 374 5.77 -1.25 -5.83
C THR A 374 6.38 -0.31 -6.85
N ASP A 375 5.98 0.96 -6.87
CA ASP A 375 6.50 1.90 -7.85
C ASP A 375 7.73 2.63 -7.34
N PHE A 376 8.38 3.36 -8.24
CA PHE A 376 9.54 4.22 -7.97
C PHE A 376 9.08 5.69 -7.94
N SER A 377 8.15 6.03 -7.04
CA SER A 377 7.81 7.43 -6.74
C SER A 377 9.05 8.27 -6.42
N ILE A 378 9.02 9.53 -6.87
CA ILE A 378 10.13 10.47 -6.77
C ILE A 378 10.12 11.08 -5.36
N GLY A 379 10.95 10.57 -4.44
CA GLY A 379 11.09 11.12 -3.08
C GLY A 379 11.02 10.06 -1.97
N GLY A 380 11.15 10.50 -0.71
CA GLY A 380 11.07 9.61 0.45
C GLY A 380 9.65 9.04 0.66
N ARG A 381 9.56 7.85 1.26
CA ARG A 381 8.30 7.22 1.70
C ARG A 381 8.36 6.98 3.19
N PHE A 382 7.48 7.57 3.97
CA PHE A 382 7.58 7.49 5.42
C PHE A 382 6.23 7.68 6.10
N ASP A 383 6.21 7.42 7.41
CA ASP A 383 5.06 7.50 8.29
C ASP A 383 3.97 6.48 7.89
N ALA A 384 4.38 5.22 7.75
CA ALA A 384 3.48 4.09 7.51
C ALA A 384 2.40 3.96 8.59
N GLN A 385 1.15 3.89 8.14
CA GLN A 385 -0.04 3.70 8.97
C GLN A 385 -0.86 2.55 8.41
N VAL A 386 -1.49 1.76 9.29
CA VAL A 386 -2.20 0.55 8.90
C VAL A 386 -3.50 0.41 9.67
N THR A 387 -4.58 0.02 8.98
CA THR A 387 -5.87 -0.29 9.62
C THR A 387 -6.49 -1.54 9.02
N ALA A 388 -7.03 -2.41 9.88
CA ALA A 388 -7.78 -3.59 9.48
C ALA A 388 -9.15 -3.18 8.94
N LEU A 389 -9.58 -3.78 7.85
CA LEU A 389 -10.85 -3.50 7.19
C LEU A 389 -11.93 -4.49 7.64
N ALA A 390 -13.20 -4.09 7.55
CA ALA A 390 -14.33 -4.92 7.97
C ALA A 390 -14.51 -6.19 7.12
N ASP A 391 -13.92 -6.25 5.92
CA ASP A 391 -13.87 -7.42 5.04
C ASP A 391 -12.81 -8.46 5.48
N GLY A 392 -12.02 -8.15 6.51
CA GLY A 392 -10.96 -8.99 7.05
C GLY A 392 -9.58 -8.71 6.46
N GLY A 393 -9.48 -7.86 5.43
CA GLY A 393 -8.22 -7.35 4.90
C GLY A 393 -7.64 -6.20 5.73
N PHE A 394 -6.68 -5.50 5.16
CA PHE A 394 -6.10 -4.28 5.74
C PHE A 394 -5.61 -3.33 4.65
N VAL A 395 -5.51 -2.05 4.98
CA VAL A 395 -4.90 -1.03 4.12
C VAL A 395 -3.70 -0.44 4.83
N VAL A 396 -2.62 -0.23 4.07
CA VAL A 396 -1.45 0.54 4.52
C VAL A 396 -1.46 1.86 3.77
N ALA A 397 -1.31 2.98 4.48
CA ALA A 397 -1.13 4.32 3.93
C ALA A 397 0.19 4.93 4.40
N TRP A 398 0.77 5.79 3.59
CA TRP A 398 2.03 6.46 3.91
C TRP A 398 2.13 7.79 3.20
N GLN A 399 3.03 8.63 3.69
CA GLN A 399 3.47 9.82 2.99
C GLN A 399 4.47 9.43 1.90
N ALA A 400 4.28 9.92 0.69
CA ALA A 400 5.23 9.76 -0.40
C ALA A 400 5.52 11.13 -1.01
N GLY A 401 6.78 11.35 -1.42
CA GLY A 401 7.13 12.51 -2.23
C GLY A 401 6.20 12.61 -3.46
N ASP A 402 5.65 13.80 -3.67
CA ASP A 402 4.84 14.10 -4.83
C ASP A 402 5.42 15.28 -5.61
N PHE A 403 4.64 15.87 -6.52
CA PHE A 403 5.16 16.77 -7.52
C PHE A 403 5.45 18.17 -6.96
N ASP A 404 4.81 18.60 -5.88
CA ASP A 404 5.02 19.91 -5.25
C ASP A 404 5.29 19.87 -3.75
N GLY A 405 5.41 18.67 -3.19
CA GLY A 405 5.81 18.44 -1.82
C GLY A 405 5.70 16.95 -1.48
N ASN A 406 4.67 16.63 -0.71
CA ASN A 406 4.37 15.28 -0.27
C ASN A 406 2.88 15.02 -0.40
N GLY A 407 2.52 13.83 -0.87
CA GLY A 407 1.15 13.33 -0.93
C GLY A 407 0.93 12.14 0.00
N ILE A 408 -0.33 11.74 0.14
CA ILE A 408 -0.76 10.53 0.86
C ILE A 408 -1.17 9.47 -0.16
N VAL A 409 -0.57 8.30 -0.04
CA VAL A 409 -0.84 7.13 -0.88
C VAL A 409 -1.17 5.93 -0.02
N GLY A 410 -1.77 4.89 -0.60
CA GLY A 410 -2.05 3.65 0.10
C GLY A 410 -2.13 2.43 -0.81
N ARG A 411 -2.19 1.25 -0.20
CA ARG A 411 -2.37 -0.04 -0.88
C ARG A 411 -3.13 -1.02 0.02
N ARG A 412 -4.06 -1.76 -0.57
CA ARG A 412 -4.90 -2.75 0.14
C ARG A 412 -4.33 -4.16 0.01
N PHE A 413 -4.56 -4.93 1.07
CA PHE A 413 -4.16 -6.31 1.19
C PHE A 413 -5.33 -7.13 1.73
N ASP A 414 -5.40 -8.39 1.30
CA ASP A 414 -6.37 -9.34 1.81
C ASP A 414 -6.00 -9.81 3.23
N ALA A 415 -6.85 -10.67 3.80
CA ALA A 415 -6.63 -11.21 5.14
C ALA A 415 -5.34 -12.04 5.28
N ARG A 416 -4.76 -12.53 4.18
CA ARG A 416 -3.52 -13.32 4.16
C ARG A 416 -2.28 -12.44 3.97
N GLY A 417 -2.46 -11.17 3.62
CA GLY A 417 -1.38 -10.23 3.30
C GLY A 417 -1.03 -10.21 1.80
N GLU A 418 -1.87 -10.77 0.94
CA GLU A 418 -1.71 -10.64 -0.51
C GLU A 418 -2.25 -9.30 -0.97
N ALA A 419 -1.51 -8.61 -1.85
CA ALA A 419 -1.95 -7.32 -2.36
C ALA A 419 -3.21 -7.45 -3.22
N LEU A 420 -4.23 -6.66 -2.91
CA LEU A 420 -5.45 -6.54 -3.70
C LEU A 420 -5.27 -5.58 -4.88
N ASP A 421 -4.41 -4.57 -4.69
CA ASP A 421 -4.10 -3.57 -5.71
C ASP A 421 -2.77 -3.93 -6.40
N ALA A 422 -2.73 -3.84 -7.72
CA ALA A 422 -1.50 -4.08 -8.49
C ALA A 422 -0.38 -3.10 -8.12
N ARG A 423 -0.75 -1.88 -7.71
CA ARG A 423 0.14 -0.76 -7.31
C ARG A 423 -0.48 0.06 -6.18
N GLU A 424 0.30 0.94 -5.58
CA GLU A 424 -0.20 1.99 -4.69
C GLU A 424 -1.14 2.99 -5.39
N PHE A 425 -2.14 3.51 -4.68
CA PHE A 425 -3.08 4.52 -5.17
C PHE A 425 -3.00 5.80 -4.34
N ALA A 426 -3.31 6.95 -4.96
CA ALA A 426 -3.36 8.22 -4.24
C ALA A 426 -4.62 8.32 -3.36
N ILE A 427 -4.42 8.66 -2.09
CA ILE A 427 -5.51 8.94 -1.15
C ILE A 427 -5.92 10.41 -1.25
N ASN A 428 -4.96 11.34 -1.37
CA ASN A 428 -5.26 12.75 -1.61
C ASN A 428 -5.31 13.11 -3.12
N GLU A 429 -6.23 14.01 -3.47
CA GLU A 429 -6.45 14.57 -4.80
C GLU A 429 -5.93 16.00 -4.93
N LEU A 430 -6.11 16.83 -3.89
CA LEU A 430 -5.47 18.12 -3.79
C LEU A 430 -4.03 17.93 -3.34
N ARG A 431 -3.10 18.06 -4.30
CA ARG A 431 -1.65 17.95 -4.07
C ARG A 431 -1.00 19.28 -3.73
N GLN A 432 -1.71 20.40 -3.89
CA GLN A 432 -1.12 21.71 -3.64
C GLN A 432 -0.61 21.82 -2.19
N GLY A 433 0.70 21.94 -1.98
CA GLY A 433 1.32 22.02 -0.65
C GLY A 433 1.87 20.68 -0.15
N ASP A 434 2.25 20.63 1.13
CA ASP A 434 2.82 19.44 1.76
C ASP A 434 1.74 18.70 2.56
N GLN A 435 1.41 17.46 2.18
CA GLN A 435 0.55 16.58 2.96
C GLN A 435 1.37 15.62 3.84
N ALA A 436 0.94 15.44 5.08
CA ALA A 436 1.67 14.66 6.08
C ALA A 436 0.77 13.98 7.12
N GLY A 437 1.33 12.97 7.80
CA GLY A 437 0.71 12.31 8.95
C GLY A 437 -0.67 11.69 8.63
N PRO A 438 -0.75 10.68 7.74
CA PRO A 438 -2.02 10.03 7.47
C PRO A 438 -2.59 9.40 8.75
N ALA A 439 -3.90 9.39 8.90
CA ALA A 439 -4.60 8.66 9.95
C ALA A 439 -5.77 7.90 9.33
N LEU A 440 -5.97 6.65 9.73
CA LEU A 440 -6.92 5.74 9.09
C LEU A 440 -8.00 5.27 10.08
N GLY A 441 -9.24 5.12 9.59
CA GLY A 441 -10.33 4.49 10.35
C GLY A 441 -11.18 3.60 9.47
N ALA A 442 -11.32 2.32 9.82
CA ALA A 442 -12.09 1.36 9.05
C ALA A 442 -13.59 1.67 9.04
N LEU A 443 -14.27 1.39 7.94
CA LEU A 443 -15.71 1.57 7.78
C LEU A 443 -16.43 0.23 7.78
N ALA A 444 -17.67 0.22 8.27
CA ALA A 444 -18.48 -0.99 8.36
C ALA A 444 -18.82 -1.62 6.99
N ASP A 445 -18.66 -0.86 5.90
CA ASP A 445 -18.89 -1.31 4.53
C ASP A 445 -17.67 -2.00 3.89
N GLY A 446 -16.55 -2.14 4.60
CA GLY A 446 -15.29 -2.69 4.09
C GLY A 446 -14.31 -1.61 3.61
N GLY A 447 -14.70 -0.33 3.67
CA GLY A 447 -13.84 0.79 3.34
C GLY A 447 -13.02 1.29 4.51
N PHE A 448 -12.42 2.45 4.32
CA PHE A 448 -11.73 3.20 5.35
C PHE A 448 -11.93 4.69 5.15
N ALA A 449 -11.74 5.50 6.16
CA ALA A 449 -11.56 6.94 6.02
C ALA A 449 -10.10 7.29 6.33
N ALA A 450 -9.60 8.31 5.66
CA ALA A 450 -8.29 8.88 5.88
C ALA A 450 -8.40 10.35 6.29
N ALA A 451 -7.51 10.79 7.18
CA ALA A 451 -7.27 12.19 7.48
C ALA A 451 -5.78 12.48 7.36
N TRP A 452 -5.43 13.71 7.01
CA TRP A 452 -4.03 14.14 6.93
C TRP A 452 -3.91 15.64 7.19
N VAL A 453 -2.71 16.05 7.55
CA VAL A 453 -2.34 17.47 7.55
C VAL A 453 -2.09 17.89 6.11
N ASP A 454 -2.62 19.04 5.71
CA ASP A 454 -2.33 19.69 4.44
C ASP A 454 -1.77 21.09 4.72
N ALA A 455 -0.52 21.32 4.35
CA ALA A 455 0.24 22.53 4.60
C ALA A 455 0.44 23.34 3.30
N GLN A 456 -0.23 24.49 3.20
CA GLN A 456 -0.18 25.36 2.02
C GLN A 456 0.41 26.73 2.33
N ALA A 457 1.19 27.30 1.42
CA ALA A 457 1.57 28.71 1.50
C ALA A 457 0.38 29.61 1.16
N ASP A 458 0.00 30.51 2.08
CA ASP A 458 -0.97 31.57 1.79
C ASP A 458 -0.42 32.56 0.74
N GLY A 459 -1.28 33.38 0.15
CA GLY A 459 -0.88 34.41 -0.82
C GLY A 459 0.08 35.48 -0.28
N ALA A 460 0.47 35.41 1.00
CA ALA A 460 1.44 36.25 1.68
C ALA A 460 2.72 35.49 2.10
N GLY A 461 2.87 34.21 1.75
CA GLY A 461 4.03 33.36 2.03
C GLY A 461 4.09 32.74 3.42
N ARG A 462 2.98 32.69 4.17
CA ARG A 462 2.87 31.98 5.47
C ARG A 462 2.33 30.56 5.22
N ILE A 463 2.79 29.57 5.96
CA ILE A 463 2.22 28.22 5.89
C ILE A 463 0.93 28.16 6.72
N GLU A 464 -0.19 27.89 6.06
CA GLU A 464 -1.47 27.51 6.66
C GLU A 464 -1.59 25.99 6.61
N THR A 465 -1.83 25.37 7.77
CA THR A 465 -2.14 23.93 7.85
C THR A 465 -3.62 23.73 8.10
N ARG A 466 -4.20 22.73 7.46
CA ARG A 466 -5.57 22.25 7.66
C ARG A 466 -5.58 20.74 7.84
N ILE A 467 -6.63 20.22 8.46
CA ILE A 467 -6.90 18.78 8.40
C ILE A 467 -7.85 18.54 7.23
N GLU A 468 -7.37 17.78 6.25
CA GLU A 468 -8.21 17.24 5.19
C GLU A 468 -8.65 15.84 5.56
N MET A 469 -9.82 15.46 5.08
CA MET A 469 -10.36 14.13 5.26
C MET A 469 -10.96 13.63 3.97
N ARG A 470 -10.88 12.32 3.81
CA ARG A 470 -11.54 11.60 2.73
C ARG A 470 -12.06 10.28 3.24
N VAL A 471 -13.29 9.99 2.89
CA VAL A 471 -13.88 8.67 3.10
C VAL A 471 -13.56 7.85 1.86
N LEU A 472 -13.10 6.63 2.05
CA LEU A 472 -12.75 5.66 1.02
C LEU A 472 -13.57 4.40 1.21
N ALA A 473 -14.81 4.43 0.77
CA ALA A 473 -15.75 3.39 1.13
C ALA A 473 -15.44 2.00 0.56
N GLY A 474 -16.01 0.99 1.18
CA GLY A 474 -15.75 -0.38 0.78
C GLY A 474 -16.29 -0.66 -0.60
N ALA A 475 -15.47 -1.28 -1.43
CA ALA A 475 -15.98 -2.05 -2.54
C ALA A 475 -16.63 -3.30 -1.94
N VAL A 476 -17.95 -3.39 -1.98
CA VAL A 476 -18.57 -4.66 -2.35
C VAL A 476 -19.09 -4.50 -3.77
N PRO A 477 -18.31 -4.84 -4.79
CA PRO A 477 -18.63 -6.05 -5.50
C PRO A 477 -18.22 -7.21 -4.59
N GLU A 478 -19.13 -8.17 -4.33
CA GLU A 478 -18.68 -9.57 -4.31
C GLU A 478 -17.66 -9.65 -5.44
N ALA A 479 -16.40 -10.04 -5.15
CA ALA A 479 -15.34 -10.17 -6.16
C ALA A 479 -16.03 -10.39 -7.48
N GLN A 480 -16.16 -9.35 -8.34
CA GLN A 480 -17.06 -9.47 -9.49
C GLN A 480 -16.54 -10.74 -10.11
N GLU A 481 -17.36 -11.79 -10.16
CA GLU A 481 -16.99 -13.00 -10.86
C GLU A 481 -16.71 -12.45 -12.25
N GLN A 482 -15.43 -12.21 -12.55
CA GLN A 482 -15.00 -11.83 -13.88
C GLN A 482 -15.61 -12.94 -14.69
N PRO A 483 -16.56 -12.65 -15.60
CA PRO A 483 -17.53 -13.63 -16.04
C PRO A 483 -16.76 -14.88 -16.42
N GLN A 484 -16.86 -15.91 -15.57
CA GLN A 484 -15.99 -17.06 -15.72
C GLN A 484 -16.38 -17.67 -17.04
N ALA A 485 -15.48 -17.57 -18.01
CA ALA A 485 -15.69 -18.20 -19.28
C ALA A 485 -15.48 -19.69 -19.07
N LEU A 486 -16.38 -20.48 -19.63
CA LEU A 486 -16.25 -21.92 -19.65
C LEU A 486 -15.65 -22.32 -20.99
N ARG A 487 -14.45 -22.88 -20.96
CA ARG A 487 -13.80 -23.48 -22.12
C ARG A 487 -14.00 -25.00 -22.06
N LEU A 488 -14.47 -25.59 -23.16
CA LEU A 488 -14.73 -27.04 -23.27
C LEU A 488 -13.60 -27.78 -23.99
N ASP A 489 -12.53 -27.09 -24.38
CA ASP A 489 -11.36 -27.66 -25.05
C ASP A 489 -10.41 -28.30 -24.04
N ILE A 490 -10.85 -29.42 -23.47
CA ILE A 490 -10.08 -30.25 -22.55
C ILE A 490 -8.75 -30.77 -23.16
N ASP A 491 -8.66 -30.85 -24.49
CA ASP A 491 -7.44 -31.24 -25.22
C ASP A 491 -6.69 -30.03 -25.81
N GLY A 492 -7.31 -28.84 -25.75
CA GLY A 492 -6.80 -27.59 -26.31
C GLY A 492 -5.99 -26.76 -25.32
N ALA A 493 -5.86 -25.46 -25.58
CA ALA A 493 -5.06 -24.55 -24.78
C ALA A 493 -5.52 -24.52 -23.31
N ALA A 494 -6.83 -24.55 -23.06
CA ALA A 494 -7.38 -24.57 -21.71
C ALA A 494 -7.01 -25.82 -20.93
N GLY A 495 -7.19 -26.99 -21.54
CA GLY A 495 -6.83 -28.26 -20.90
C GLY A 495 -5.32 -28.40 -20.68
N GLN A 496 -4.51 -27.99 -21.65
CA GLN A 496 -3.05 -28.05 -21.56
C GLN A 496 -2.51 -27.11 -20.48
N ALA A 497 -3.00 -25.87 -20.40
CA ALA A 497 -2.61 -24.93 -19.36
C ALA A 497 -3.02 -25.43 -17.95
N TYR A 498 -4.24 -25.93 -17.80
CA TYR A 498 -4.71 -26.49 -16.52
C TYR A 498 -3.86 -27.67 -16.07
N ARG A 499 -3.59 -28.64 -16.97
CA ARG A 499 -2.74 -29.79 -16.67
C ARG A 499 -1.33 -29.40 -16.32
N LEU A 500 -0.81 -28.33 -16.92
CA LEU A 500 0.52 -27.84 -16.62
C LEU A 500 0.61 -27.24 -15.22
N TYR A 501 -0.43 -26.52 -14.77
CA TYR A 501 -0.54 -26.07 -13.38
C TYR A 501 -0.61 -27.24 -12.39
N ALA A 502 -1.43 -28.24 -12.67
CA ALA A 502 -1.51 -29.44 -11.85
C ALA A 502 -0.16 -30.18 -11.79
N ALA A 503 0.51 -30.33 -12.94
CA ALA A 503 1.79 -31.02 -13.03
C ALA A 503 2.93 -30.26 -12.34
N ALA A 504 2.98 -28.95 -12.50
CA ALA A 504 4.05 -28.13 -11.94
C ALA A 504 3.86 -27.92 -10.45
N PHE A 505 2.66 -27.55 -10.00
CA PHE A 505 2.44 -26.98 -8.68
C PHE A 505 1.55 -27.83 -7.76
N ASP A 506 1.05 -28.97 -8.23
CA ASP A 506 0.11 -29.83 -7.49
C ASP A 506 -1.11 -29.05 -6.94
N ARG A 507 -1.63 -28.13 -7.75
CA ARG A 507 -2.79 -27.30 -7.38
C ARG A 507 -3.73 -27.04 -8.54
N THR A 508 -4.96 -26.68 -8.17
CA THR A 508 -5.91 -26.08 -9.12
C THR A 508 -5.39 -24.68 -9.51
N PRO A 509 -5.34 -24.34 -10.80
CA PRO A 509 -4.93 -23.02 -11.24
C PRO A 509 -5.90 -21.94 -10.76
N ASP A 510 -5.38 -20.75 -10.51
CA ASP A 510 -6.22 -19.58 -10.30
C ASP A 510 -6.86 -19.15 -11.64
N PRO A 511 -8.14 -18.72 -11.68
CA PRO A 511 -8.85 -18.41 -12.93
C PRO A 511 -8.18 -17.33 -13.80
N ALA A 512 -7.52 -16.34 -13.18
CA ALA A 512 -6.87 -15.23 -13.87
C ALA A 512 -5.55 -15.64 -14.54
N GLY A 513 -4.67 -16.30 -13.81
CA GLY A 513 -3.43 -16.88 -14.34
C GLY A 513 -3.71 -17.92 -15.41
N LEU A 514 -4.71 -18.79 -15.19
CA LEU A 514 -5.17 -19.72 -16.22
C LEU A 514 -5.61 -18.99 -17.49
N GLY A 515 -6.37 -17.90 -17.35
CA GLY A 515 -6.82 -17.10 -18.47
C GLY A 515 -5.71 -16.40 -19.24
N TYR A 516 -4.69 -15.89 -18.55
CA TYR A 516 -3.49 -15.34 -19.16
C TYR A 516 -2.80 -16.38 -20.08
N TRP A 517 -2.59 -17.59 -19.57
CA TRP A 517 -1.91 -18.65 -20.33
C TRP A 517 -2.76 -19.20 -21.47
N ILE A 518 -4.07 -19.35 -21.27
CA ILE A 518 -5.02 -19.69 -22.34
C ILE A 518 -4.91 -18.66 -23.46
N ALA A 519 -4.97 -17.37 -23.14
CA ALA A 519 -4.88 -16.31 -24.14
C ALA A 519 -3.51 -16.26 -24.83
N ALA A 520 -2.42 -16.54 -24.11
CA ALA A 520 -1.08 -16.66 -24.69
C ALA A 520 -0.99 -17.83 -25.69
N MET A 521 -1.51 -18.99 -25.31
CA MET A 521 -1.51 -20.20 -26.14
C MET A 521 -2.46 -20.08 -27.35
N ASP A 522 -3.61 -19.44 -27.18
CA ASP A 522 -4.53 -19.08 -28.28
C ASP A 522 -3.85 -18.14 -29.31
N ARG A 523 -2.88 -17.34 -28.87
CA ARG A 523 -2.03 -16.47 -29.72
C ARG A 523 -0.77 -17.16 -30.26
N GLY A 524 -0.60 -18.46 -30.02
CA GLY A 524 0.47 -19.27 -30.59
C GLY A 524 1.69 -19.48 -29.70
N VAL A 525 1.64 -19.09 -28.42
CA VAL A 525 2.66 -19.51 -27.44
C VAL A 525 2.57 -21.03 -27.23
N SER A 526 3.69 -21.73 -27.30
CA SER A 526 3.71 -23.18 -27.15
C SER A 526 3.62 -23.60 -25.67
N LEU A 527 3.09 -24.80 -25.41
CA LEU A 527 3.06 -25.37 -24.05
C LEU A 527 4.44 -25.41 -23.40
N GLN A 528 5.48 -25.71 -24.18
CA GLN A 528 6.86 -25.70 -23.70
C GLN A 528 7.34 -24.30 -23.27
N ALA A 529 6.91 -23.24 -23.96
CA ALA A 529 7.22 -21.87 -23.57
C ALA A 529 6.48 -21.46 -22.28
N VAL A 530 5.25 -21.94 -22.08
CA VAL A 530 4.53 -21.77 -20.79
C VAL A 530 5.24 -22.53 -19.68
N ALA A 531 5.64 -23.77 -19.93
CA ALA A 531 6.41 -24.58 -18.98
C ALA A 531 7.74 -23.91 -18.62
N ALA A 532 8.40 -23.25 -19.57
CA ALA A 532 9.61 -22.46 -19.31
C ALA A 532 9.33 -21.34 -18.30
N GLY A 533 8.23 -20.60 -18.48
CA GLY A 533 7.76 -19.58 -17.53
C GLY A 533 7.54 -20.14 -16.13
N PHE A 534 6.95 -21.34 -16.02
CA PHE A 534 6.71 -21.98 -14.73
C PHE A 534 8.02 -22.40 -14.08
N THR A 535 8.90 -23.07 -14.83
CA THR A 535 10.21 -23.51 -14.30
C THR A 535 11.13 -22.37 -13.88
N GLY A 536 10.92 -21.16 -14.44
CA GLY A 536 11.65 -19.95 -14.05
C GLY A 536 11.04 -19.18 -12.88
N SER A 537 9.91 -19.63 -12.32
CA SER A 537 9.23 -18.95 -11.21
C SER A 537 9.83 -19.28 -9.84
N GLN A 538 9.62 -18.39 -8.87
CA GLN A 538 10.00 -18.64 -7.47
C GLN A 538 9.20 -19.81 -6.89
N GLU A 539 7.90 -19.92 -7.20
CA GLU A 539 7.02 -21.03 -6.78
C GLU A 539 7.60 -22.40 -7.20
N PHE A 540 8.09 -22.51 -8.44
CA PHE A 540 8.71 -23.75 -8.91
C PHE A 540 10.06 -24.02 -8.24
N THR A 541 10.82 -22.97 -7.96
CA THR A 541 12.09 -23.06 -7.22
C THR A 541 11.88 -23.54 -5.79
N ASP A 542 10.80 -23.13 -5.14
CA ASP A 542 10.45 -23.53 -3.77
C ASP A 542 10.00 -25.00 -3.72
N LEU A 543 9.25 -25.47 -4.73
CA LEU A 543 8.77 -26.85 -4.80
C LEU A 543 9.83 -27.85 -5.30
N TYR A 544 10.66 -27.48 -6.27
CA TYR A 544 11.63 -28.38 -6.91
C TYR A 544 13.08 -28.13 -6.48
N GLY A 545 13.35 -27.07 -5.71
CA GLY A 545 14.67 -26.70 -5.23
C GLY A 545 15.57 -26.02 -6.28
N ALA A 546 16.27 -24.95 -5.87
CA ALA A 546 17.12 -24.13 -6.74
C ALA A 546 18.29 -24.88 -7.43
N HIS A 547 18.76 -25.99 -6.87
CA HIS A 547 19.96 -26.71 -7.33
C HIS A 547 19.81 -28.24 -7.34
N THR A 548 18.69 -28.75 -7.85
CA THR A 548 18.50 -30.20 -8.01
C THR A 548 19.34 -30.78 -9.13
N SER A 549 19.87 -31.99 -8.95
CA SER A 549 20.42 -32.77 -10.07
C SER A 549 19.31 -33.28 -10.99
N ASP A 550 19.62 -33.63 -12.24
CA ASP A 550 18.64 -34.18 -13.20
C ASP A 550 17.89 -35.39 -12.63
N ALA A 551 18.62 -36.25 -11.92
CA ALA A 551 18.05 -37.44 -11.31
C ALA A 551 17.07 -37.11 -10.17
N GLN A 552 17.37 -36.08 -9.36
CA GLN A 552 16.46 -35.59 -8.31
C GLN A 552 15.26 -34.85 -8.91
N PHE A 553 15.48 -34.08 -9.99
CA PHE A 553 14.42 -33.38 -10.69
C PHE A 553 13.39 -34.35 -11.28
N VAL A 554 13.86 -35.44 -11.90
CA VAL A 554 12.97 -36.52 -12.39
C VAL A 554 12.20 -37.15 -11.23
N ASP A 555 12.85 -37.46 -10.11
CA ASP A 555 12.16 -38.02 -8.93
C ASP A 555 11.05 -37.09 -8.42
N LEU A 556 11.30 -35.78 -8.38
CA LEU A 556 10.33 -34.76 -7.98
C LEU A 556 9.18 -34.62 -8.98
N LEU A 557 9.41 -34.69 -10.29
CA LEU A 557 8.35 -34.69 -11.29
C LEU A 557 7.41 -35.88 -11.12
N TYR A 558 7.94 -37.07 -10.89
CA TYR A 558 7.10 -38.25 -10.62
C TYR A 558 6.28 -38.08 -9.33
N GLN A 559 6.88 -37.52 -8.29
CA GLN A 559 6.22 -37.33 -7.00
C GLN A 559 5.13 -36.24 -7.05
N ASN A 560 5.42 -35.11 -7.70
CA ASN A 560 4.56 -33.92 -7.70
C ASN A 560 3.50 -33.97 -8.81
N THR A 561 3.83 -34.54 -9.97
CA THR A 561 2.88 -34.64 -11.10
C THR A 561 2.09 -35.94 -11.10
N LEU A 562 2.71 -37.07 -10.73
CA LEU A 562 2.08 -38.40 -10.87
C LEU A 562 1.75 -39.04 -9.52
N HIS A 563 2.12 -38.41 -8.41
CA HIS A 563 1.88 -38.89 -7.04
C HIS A 563 2.42 -40.29 -6.75
N ARG A 564 3.53 -40.67 -7.41
CA ARG A 564 4.20 -41.95 -7.19
C ARG A 564 5.69 -41.86 -7.44
N ALA A 565 6.46 -42.80 -6.90
CA ALA A 565 7.87 -42.94 -7.25
C ALA A 565 8.04 -43.47 -8.69
N PRO A 566 9.12 -43.08 -9.40
CA PRO A 566 9.44 -43.69 -10.69
C PRO A 566 9.93 -45.12 -10.53
N ASP A 567 9.64 -45.97 -11.53
CA ASP A 567 10.35 -47.23 -11.68
C ASP A 567 11.76 -47.01 -12.26
N ALA A 568 12.64 -48.00 -12.10
CA ALA A 568 14.04 -47.89 -12.48
C ALA A 568 14.25 -47.62 -13.98
N ALA A 569 13.40 -48.16 -14.85
CA ALA A 569 13.53 -47.97 -16.30
C ALA A 569 13.00 -46.59 -16.72
N GLY A 570 11.85 -46.18 -16.18
CA GLY A 570 11.26 -44.86 -16.42
C GLY A 570 12.15 -43.72 -15.93
N ARG A 571 12.73 -43.86 -14.73
CA ARG A 571 13.70 -42.88 -14.21
C ARG A 571 14.92 -42.74 -15.11
N GLN A 572 15.50 -43.86 -15.54
CA GLN A 572 16.70 -43.86 -16.39
C GLN A 572 16.41 -43.22 -17.75
N PHE A 573 15.26 -43.53 -18.35
CA PHE A 573 14.86 -42.95 -19.64
C PHE A 573 14.85 -41.41 -19.61
N TRP A 574 14.25 -40.80 -18.59
CA TRP A 574 14.18 -39.34 -18.49
C TRP A 574 15.53 -38.70 -18.16
N VAL A 575 16.33 -39.34 -17.31
CA VAL A 575 17.70 -38.88 -17.03
C VAL A 575 18.56 -38.93 -18.31
N ASP A 576 18.45 -40.00 -19.10
CA ASP A 576 19.15 -40.11 -20.39
C ASP A 576 18.66 -39.06 -21.39
N ALA A 577 17.36 -38.72 -21.40
CA ALA A 577 16.82 -37.64 -22.22
C ALA A 577 17.47 -36.27 -21.89
N MET A 578 17.65 -35.97 -20.60
CA MET A 578 18.32 -34.73 -20.18
C MET A 578 19.83 -34.74 -20.50
N GLN A 579 20.51 -35.87 -20.27
CA GLN A 579 21.97 -35.94 -20.35
C GLN A 579 22.50 -36.22 -21.75
N ALA A 580 21.87 -37.11 -22.51
CA ALA A 580 22.32 -37.54 -23.83
C ALA A 580 21.65 -36.75 -24.96
N HIS A 581 20.43 -36.24 -24.73
CA HIS A 581 19.65 -35.52 -25.74
C HIS A 581 19.47 -34.04 -25.42
N HIS A 582 20.05 -33.56 -24.31
CA HIS A 582 19.99 -32.16 -23.86
C HIS A 582 18.56 -31.62 -23.77
N ALA A 583 17.58 -32.47 -23.45
CA ALA A 583 16.22 -32.05 -23.22
C ALA A 583 16.16 -31.14 -21.98
N PRO A 584 15.66 -29.90 -22.11
CA PRO A 584 15.61 -28.96 -21.00
C PRO A 584 14.43 -29.27 -20.06
N ARG A 585 14.46 -28.73 -18.83
CA ARG A 585 13.53 -29.12 -17.76
C ARG A 585 12.08 -28.81 -18.08
N GLU A 586 11.83 -27.70 -18.76
CA GLU A 586 10.52 -27.28 -19.25
C GLU A 586 9.95 -28.25 -20.28
N GLU A 587 10.80 -28.92 -21.07
CA GLU A 587 10.35 -29.94 -22.00
C GLU A 587 9.86 -31.18 -21.25
N LEU A 588 10.59 -31.61 -20.22
CA LEU A 588 10.18 -32.72 -19.37
C LEU A 588 8.87 -32.38 -18.65
N LEU A 589 8.75 -31.21 -18.05
CA LEU A 589 7.52 -30.77 -17.37
C LEU A 589 6.31 -30.79 -18.33
N ALA A 590 6.47 -30.26 -19.54
CA ALA A 590 5.42 -30.30 -20.55
C ALA A 590 5.04 -31.74 -20.96
N GLN A 591 6.03 -32.65 -21.09
CA GLN A 591 5.76 -34.06 -21.40
C GLN A 591 5.08 -34.81 -20.25
N PHE A 592 5.42 -34.50 -18.99
CA PHE A 592 4.75 -35.05 -17.81
C PHE A 592 3.31 -34.54 -17.68
N SER A 593 3.11 -33.23 -17.90
CA SER A 593 1.79 -32.59 -17.96
C SER A 593 0.86 -33.30 -18.96
N GLU A 594 1.37 -33.63 -20.14
CA GLU A 594 0.60 -34.27 -21.21
C GLU A 594 0.69 -35.80 -21.21
N SER A 595 1.24 -36.40 -20.15
CA SER A 595 1.24 -37.85 -20.02
C SER A 595 -0.18 -38.39 -19.85
N PRO A 596 -0.52 -39.59 -20.38
CA PRO A 596 -1.83 -40.20 -20.18
C PRO A 596 -2.20 -40.37 -18.71
N GLU A 597 -1.21 -40.51 -17.84
CA GLU A 597 -1.40 -40.66 -16.40
C GLU A 597 -1.83 -39.33 -15.76
N ASN A 598 -1.14 -38.21 -16.03
CA ASN A 598 -1.55 -36.89 -15.53
C ASN A 598 -2.90 -36.46 -16.14
N GLN A 599 -3.13 -36.72 -17.42
CA GLN A 599 -4.44 -36.49 -18.04
C GLN A 599 -5.55 -37.24 -17.32
N ALA A 600 -5.34 -38.51 -16.95
CA ALA A 600 -6.31 -39.30 -16.19
C ALA A 600 -6.51 -38.80 -14.75
N GLN A 601 -5.50 -38.20 -14.13
CA GLN A 601 -5.60 -37.59 -12.79
C GLN A 601 -6.39 -36.28 -12.83
N VAL A 602 -6.22 -35.48 -13.89
CA VAL A 602 -6.82 -34.15 -14.03
C VAL A 602 -8.21 -34.18 -14.66
N ILE A 603 -8.54 -35.20 -15.49
CA ILE A 603 -9.79 -35.22 -16.27
C ILE A 603 -11.05 -35.06 -15.41
N GLY A 604 -11.05 -35.61 -14.18
CA GLY A 604 -12.17 -35.47 -13.25
C GLY A 604 -12.49 -34.03 -12.86
N SER A 605 -11.50 -33.14 -12.95
CA SER A 605 -11.60 -31.72 -12.59
C SER A 605 -11.97 -30.82 -13.78
N ILE A 606 -11.80 -31.29 -15.02
CA ILE A 606 -11.95 -30.47 -16.23
C ILE A 606 -12.98 -31.01 -17.24
N GLN A 607 -13.48 -32.23 -17.06
CA GLN A 607 -14.39 -32.91 -18.01
C GLN A 607 -15.71 -32.16 -18.27
N ASP A 608 -16.19 -31.40 -17.28
CA ASP A 608 -17.44 -30.62 -17.38
C ASP A 608 -17.20 -29.18 -17.87
N GLY A 609 -15.95 -28.88 -18.26
CA GLY A 609 -15.49 -27.57 -18.70
C GLY A 609 -14.51 -26.93 -17.71
N ILE A 610 -13.72 -26.00 -18.23
CA ILE A 610 -12.65 -25.31 -17.53
C ILE A 610 -13.07 -23.87 -17.33
N ALA A 611 -13.33 -23.50 -16.08
CA ALA A 611 -13.65 -22.12 -15.71
C ALA A 611 -12.36 -21.30 -15.61
N PHE A 612 -12.35 -20.14 -16.26
CA PHE A 612 -11.24 -19.20 -16.22
C PHE A 612 -11.74 -17.76 -16.41
N THR A 613 -10.92 -16.79 -16.04
CA THR A 613 -11.16 -15.38 -16.35
C THR A 613 -10.62 -15.07 -17.74
N PRO A 614 -11.42 -14.59 -18.72
CA PRO A 614 -10.88 -14.11 -19.99
C PRO A 614 -9.82 -13.01 -19.80
N TRP A 615 -8.60 -13.23 -20.32
CA TRP A 615 -7.56 -12.20 -20.30
C TRP A 615 -7.85 -11.11 -21.33
N GLY A 616 -8.01 -9.87 -20.87
CA GLY A 616 -8.43 -8.71 -21.67
C GLY A 616 -7.38 -8.13 -22.63
N GLY A 617 -6.12 -8.55 -22.52
CA GLY A 617 -5.02 -8.01 -23.32
C GLY A 617 -4.11 -7.16 -22.47
#